data_AF-F8NPH0-F1
#
_entry.id   AF-F8NPH0-F1
#
_cell.length_a   1.000
_cell.length_b   1.000
_cell.length_c   1.000
_cell.angle_alpha   90.00
_cell.angle_beta   90.00
_cell.angle_gamma   90.00
#
_symmetry.space_group_name_H-M   'P 1'
#
loop_
_entity.id
_entity.type
_entity.pdbx_description
1 polymer ?
#
loop_
_entity_poly.entity_id
_entity_poly.type
_entity_poly.pdbx_seq_one_letter_code
_entity_poly.pdbx_strand_id
1 'polypeptide(L)'
;MHPHKGLEVHASWEIANILQITRFCQLSAAVVALYDHALLMQREMDLIWRRQWSLITFLYVVIRYAGDVVLVAGAVSLRCQMHGIFCIFTPMGIQLQIWGSLVFLLAMQATFILRVYAMYRQSKKIIFFLSFLLLVEGIIGSIIIGTGSHYHGPVKIVSEPIPGVHMCSLKGIESTETVGPYTTIIGFECIIFALTAWA
;
A
#
# COMPACT_ATOMS: atom_id res chain seq x y z
N MET A 1 -0.26 32.44 30.36
CA MET A 1 0.72 31.43 29.94
C MET A 1 0.00 30.08 29.73
N HIS A 2 -0.78 29.95 28.66
CA HIS A 2 -1.53 28.73 28.29
C HIS A 2 -1.72 28.47 26.77
N PRO A 3 -0.99 29.12 25.81
CA PRO A 3 -1.26 28.89 24.38
C PRO A 3 -0.81 27.50 23.89
N HIS A 4 0.17 26.86 24.53
CA HIS A 4 0.68 25.55 24.12
C HIS A 4 -0.34 24.42 24.27
N LYS A 5 -1.14 24.40 25.36
CA LYS A 5 -2.14 23.33 25.58
C LYS A 5 -3.29 23.38 24.57
N GLY A 6 -3.67 24.57 24.10
CA GLY A 6 -4.71 24.72 23.07
C GLY A 6 -4.25 24.22 21.70
N LEU A 7 -2.97 24.44 21.37
CA LEU A 7 -2.37 24.01 20.10
C LEU A 7 -2.24 22.48 20.04
N GLU A 8 -1.81 21.84 21.13
CA GLU A 8 -1.69 20.38 21.21
C GLU A 8 -3.05 19.68 21.08
N VAL A 9 -4.10 20.24 21.68
CA VAL A 9 -5.47 19.70 21.59
C VAL A 9 -6.02 19.84 20.18
N HIS A 10 -5.83 20.98 19.51
CA HIS A 10 -6.26 21.15 18.10
C HIS A 10 -5.56 20.15 17.17
N ALA A 11 -4.24 20.02 17.27
CA ALA A 11 -3.48 19.07 16.45
C ALA A 11 -3.91 17.61 16.67
N SER A 12 -4.30 17.25 17.89
CA SER A 12 -4.75 15.89 18.19
C SER A 12 -6.15 15.57 17.63
N TRP A 13 -7.07 16.54 17.58
CA TRP A 13 -8.36 16.37 16.89
C TRP A 13 -8.22 16.24 15.37
N GLU A 14 -7.24 16.91 14.77
CA GLU A 14 -6.96 16.77 13.33
C GLU A 14 -6.48 15.36 13.00
N ILE A 15 -5.52 14.82 13.77
CA ILE A 15 -5.02 13.44 13.60
C ILE A 15 -6.17 12.43 13.76
N ALA A 16 -7.02 12.64 14.76
CA ALA A 16 -8.21 11.83 15.00
C ALA A 16 -9.14 11.76 13.79
N ASN A 17 -9.46 12.92 13.20
CA ASN A 17 -10.32 13.01 12.02
C ASN A 17 -9.68 12.36 10.79
N ILE A 18 -8.39 12.60 10.56
CA ILE A 18 -7.64 12.01 9.44
C ILE A 18 -7.67 10.48 9.53
N LEU A 19 -7.45 9.92 10.73
CA LEU A 19 -7.51 8.48 10.95
C LEU A 19 -8.91 7.91 10.68
N GLN A 20 -9.97 8.60 11.12
CA GLN A 20 -11.35 8.17 10.85
C GLN A 20 -11.69 8.21 9.37
N ILE A 21 -11.38 9.31 8.68
CA ILE A 21 -11.61 9.45 7.24
C ILE A 21 -10.87 8.33 6.47
N THR A 22 -9.60 8.09 6.82
CA THR A 22 -8.79 7.04 6.19
C THR A 22 -9.45 5.66 6.33
N ARG A 23 -10.04 5.34 7.49
CA ARG A 23 -10.75 4.07 7.71
C ARG A 23 -11.98 3.94 6.82
N PHE A 24 -12.80 4.99 6.73
CA PHE A 24 -13.97 4.98 5.86
C PHE A 24 -13.58 4.87 4.38
N CYS A 25 -12.52 5.56 3.97
CA CYS A 25 -11.96 5.46 2.63
C CYS A 25 -11.48 4.03 2.33
N GLN A 26 -10.73 3.40 3.23
CA GLN A 26 -10.25 2.02 3.04
C GLN A 26 -11.39 1.01 2.95
N LEU A 27 -12.40 1.15 3.81
CA LEU A 27 -13.61 0.31 3.75
C LEU A 27 -14.35 0.50 2.43
N SER A 28 -14.53 1.74 2.00
CA SER A 28 -15.21 2.05 0.75
C SER A 28 -14.43 1.51 -0.45
N ALA A 29 -13.11 1.70 -0.46
CA ALA A 29 -12.23 1.18 -1.49
C ALA A 29 -12.27 -0.35 -1.56
N ALA A 30 -12.25 -1.04 -0.41
CA ALA A 30 -12.37 -2.49 -0.36
C ALA A 30 -13.71 -2.99 -0.92
N VAL A 31 -14.82 -2.34 -0.56
CA VAL A 31 -16.15 -2.69 -1.08
C VAL A 31 -16.23 -2.48 -2.60
N VAL A 32 -15.72 -1.35 -3.09
CA VAL A 32 -15.72 -1.03 -4.52
C VAL A 32 -14.83 -2.00 -5.29
N ALA A 33 -13.65 -2.32 -4.78
CA ALA A 33 -12.73 -3.28 -5.41
C ALA A 33 -13.35 -4.68 -5.48
N LEU A 34 -13.94 -5.17 -4.38
CA LEU A 34 -14.64 -6.46 -4.37
C LEU A 34 -15.86 -6.49 -5.31
N TYR A 35 -16.58 -5.38 -5.41
CA TYR A 35 -17.71 -5.27 -6.32
C TYR A 35 -17.26 -5.33 -7.79
N ASP A 36 -16.21 -4.58 -8.14
CA ASP A 36 -15.60 -4.64 -9.47
C ASP A 36 -15.02 -6.04 -9.78
N HIS A 37 -14.44 -6.70 -8.79
CA HIS A 37 -13.97 -8.08 -8.89
C HIS A 37 -15.12 -9.04 -9.22
N ALA A 38 -16.23 -8.96 -8.48
CA ALA A 38 -17.38 -9.83 -8.70
C ALA A 38 -17.97 -9.66 -10.11
N LEU A 39 -18.00 -8.43 -10.64
CA LEU A 39 -18.48 -8.16 -11.99
C LEU A 39 -17.58 -8.73 -13.08
N LEU A 40 -16.26 -8.68 -12.89
CA LEU A 40 -15.28 -9.11 -13.89
C LEU A 40 -14.91 -10.60 -13.79
N MET A 41 -15.20 -11.26 -12.66
CA MET A 41 -14.81 -12.64 -12.39
C MET A 41 -15.22 -13.62 -13.50
N GLN A 42 -16.44 -13.48 -14.04
CA GLN A 42 -16.92 -14.35 -15.12
C GLN A 42 -16.05 -14.21 -16.37
N ARG A 43 -15.66 -12.97 -16.71
CA ARG A 43 -14.82 -12.67 -17.86
C ARG A 43 -13.37 -13.09 -17.61
N GLU A 44 -12.86 -12.92 -16.40
CA GLU A 44 -11.51 -13.33 -16.00
C GLU A 44 -11.32 -14.85 -16.13
N MET A 45 -12.29 -15.66 -15.70
CA MET A 45 -12.24 -17.12 -15.83
C MET A 45 -12.03 -17.58 -17.28
N ASP A 46 -12.72 -16.97 -18.23
CA ASP A 46 -12.61 -17.38 -19.63
C ASP A 46 -11.36 -16.84 -20.34
N LEU A 47 -10.91 -15.63 -20.00
CA LEU A 47 -9.79 -14.98 -20.70
C LEU A 47 -8.41 -15.23 -20.09
N ILE A 48 -8.35 -15.38 -18.76
CA ILE A 48 -7.09 -15.50 -18.02
C ILE A 48 -6.84 -16.96 -17.66
N TRP A 49 -7.82 -17.61 -17.02
CA TRP A 49 -7.60 -18.95 -16.45
C TRP A 49 -7.56 -20.04 -17.52
N ARG A 50 -8.30 -19.89 -18.63
CA ARG A 50 -8.26 -20.85 -19.75
C ARG A 50 -7.08 -20.63 -20.71
N ARG A 51 -6.35 -19.52 -20.59
CA ARG A 51 -5.27 -19.14 -21.52
C ARG A 51 -3.89 -19.50 -20.93
N GLN A 52 -2.89 -19.60 -21.81
CA GLN A 52 -1.50 -19.75 -21.36
C GLN A 52 -1.04 -18.50 -20.61
N TRP A 53 -0.42 -18.71 -19.45
CA TRP A 53 0.02 -17.64 -18.56
C TRP A 53 1.22 -16.91 -19.17
N SER A 54 1.04 -15.65 -19.51
CA SER A 54 2.13 -14.74 -19.89
C SER A 54 2.60 -13.93 -18.69
N LEU A 55 3.78 -13.31 -18.77
CA LEU A 55 4.29 -12.43 -17.72
C LEU A 55 3.32 -11.28 -17.39
N ILE A 56 2.65 -10.71 -18.40
CA ILE A 56 1.63 -9.66 -18.23
C ILE A 56 0.40 -10.22 -17.50
N THR A 57 -0.01 -11.43 -17.85
CA THR A 57 -1.13 -12.13 -17.19
C THR A 57 -0.82 -12.39 -15.73
N PHE A 58 0.40 -12.83 -15.42
CA PHE A 58 0.87 -13.05 -14.05
C PHE A 58 0.88 -11.74 -13.24
N LEU A 59 1.47 -10.67 -13.77
CA LEU A 59 1.50 -9.36 -13.11
C LEU A 59 0.09 -8.81 -12.88
N TYR A 60 -0.82 -8.98 -13.84
CA TYR A 60 -2.22 -8.61 -13.68
C TYR A 60 -2.86 -9.35 -12.50
N VAL A 61 -2.68 -10.67 -12.41
CA VAL A 61 -3.20 -11.47 -11.29
C VAL A 61 -2.59 -11.01 -9.96
N VAL A 62 -1.28 -10.76 -9.91
CA VAL A 62 -0.63 -10.26 -8.68
C VAL A 62 -1.24 -8.92 -8.25
N ILE A 63 -1.34 -7.94 -9.17
CA ILE A 63 -1.91 -6.63 -8.86
C ILE A 63 -3.36 -6.76 -8.36
N ARG A 64 -4.17 -7.54 -9.08
CA ARG A 64 -5.58 -7.74 -8.78
C ARG A 64 -5.77 -8.38 -7.41
N TYR A 65 -5.25 -9.60 -7.24
CA TYR A 65 -5.52 -10.41 -6.06
C TYR A 65 -4.71 -9.95 -4.85
N ALA A 66 -3.46 -9.50 -5.00
CA ALA A 66 -2.71 -8.95 -3.88
C ALA A 66 -3.32 -7.61 -3.42
N GLY A 67 -3.76 -6.77 -4.36
CA GLY A 67 -4.46 -5.52 -4.06
C GLY A 67 -5.75 -5.76 -3.26
N ASP A 68 -6.59 -6.69 -3.73
CA ASP A 68 -7.83 -7.07 -3.04
C ASP A 68 -7.55 -7.63 -1.64
N VAL A 69 -6.56 -8.53 -1.51
CA VAL A 69 -6.14 -9.09 -0.21
C VAL A 69 -5.67 -8.00 0.75
N VAL A 70 -4.86 -7.04 0.28
CA VAL A 70 -4.36 -5.92 1.10
C VAL A 70 -5.50 -5.00 1.54
N LEU A 71 -6.44 -4.68 0.64
CA LEU A 71 -7.60 -3.83 0.94
C LEU A 71 -8.52 -4.50 1.97
N VAL A 72 -8.81 -5.79 1.79
CA VAL A 72 -9.63 -6.56 2.73
C VAL A 72 -8.92 -6.73 4.07
N ALA A 73 -7.62 -7.05 4.07
CA ALA A 73 -6.83 -7.17 5.29
C ALA A 73 -6.81 -5.84 6.07
N GLY A 74 -6.65 -4.71 5.39
CA GLY A 74 -6.74 -3.38 6.00
C GLY A 74 -8.12 -3.09 6.60
N ALA A 75 -9.18 -3.33 5.81
CA ALA A 75 -10.58 -3.19 6.23
C ALA A 75 -10.90 -4.03 7.49
N VAL A 76 -10.44 -5.28 7.53
CA VAL A 76 -10.68 -6.22 8.64
C VAL A 76 -9.83 -5.87 9.85
N SER A 77 -8.55 -5.55 9.67
CA SER A 77 -7.63 -5.19 10.77
C SER A 77 -8.12 -3.96 11.54
N LEU A 78 -8.75 -3.01 10.85
CA LEU A 78 -9.33 -1.81 11.45
C LEU A 78 -10.67 -2.05 12.17
N ARG A 79 -11.44 -3.06 11.75
CA ARG A 79 -12.71 -3.45 12.42
C ARG A 79 -12.43 -4.25 13.68
N CYS A 80 -11.39 -5.07 13.65
CA CYS A 80 -10.90 -5.83 14.79
C CYS A 80 -10.51 -4.95 15.98
N GLN A 81 -10.09 -3.71 15.74
CA GLN A 81 -9.76 -2.72 16.76
C GLN A 81 -10.96 -2.24 17.61
N MET A 82 -12.20 -2.48 17.18
CA MET A 82 -13.42 -1.97 17.85
C MET A 82 -14.09 -3.03 18.75
N HIS A 83 -13.98 -4.32 18.41
CA HIS A 83 -14.55 -5.43 19.19
C HIS A 83 -13.43 -6.43 19.53
N GLY A 84 -12.99 -6.43 20.79
CA GLY A 84 -11.78 -7.10 21.30
C GLY A 84 -11.69 -8.64 21.19
N ILE A 85 -12.54 -9.31 20.40
CA ILE A 85 -12.59 -10.77 20.27
C ILE A 85 -11.64 -11.30 19.16
N PHE A 86 -11.25 -10.47 18.17
CA PHE A 86 -10.44 -10.91 17.02
C PHE A 86 -8.96 -10.47 17.06
N CYS A 87 -8.47 -9.91 18.19
CA CYS A 87 -7.16 -9.26 18.30
C CYS A 87 -5.92 -10.11 17.94
N ILE A 88 -6.06 -11.43 17.79
CA ILE A 88 -4.97 -12.35 17.44
C ILE A 88 -4.54 -12.20 15.97
N PHE A 89 -5.45 -11.82 15.07
CA PHE A 89 -5.15 -11.65 13.64
C PHE A 89 -4.54 -10.27 13.29
N THR A 90 -4.59 -9.31 14.20
CA THR A 90 -4.14 -7.92 13.98
C THR A 90 -2.65 -7.76 13.62
N PRO A 91 -1.68 -8.36 14.33
CA PRO A 91 -0.27 -8.19 13.98
C PRO A 91 0.07 -8.84 12.62
N MET A 92 -0.53 -9.99 12.32
CA MET A 92 -0.37 -10.65 11.02
C MET A 92 -1.04 -9.84 9.90
N GLY A 93 -2.22 -9.29 10.13
CA GLY A 93 -2.94 -8.44 9.18
C GLY A 93 -2.18 -7.15 8.85
N ILE A 94 -1.56 -6.52 9.86
CA ILE A 94 -0.72 -5.33 9.66
C ILE A 94 0.53 -5.66 8.86
N GLN A 95 1.23 -6.76 9.19
CA GLN A 95 2.40 -7.19 8.42
C GLN A 95 2.02 -7.53 6.97
N LEU A 96 0.93 -8.27 6.76
CA LEU A 96 0.42 -8.57 5.44
C LEU A 96 0.04 -7.30 4.66
N GLN A 97 -0.53 -6.30 5.33
CA GLN A 97 -0.87 -5.02 4.72
C GLN A 97 0.39 -4.27 4.28
N ILE A 98 1.42 -4.19 5.12
CA ILE A 98 2.66 -3.45 4.82
C ILE A 98 3.43 -4.14 3.68
N TRP A 99 3.74 -5.43 3.84
CA TRP A 99 4.48 -6.20 2.84
C TRP A 99 3.68 -6.39 1.55
N GLY A 100 2.37 -6.64 1.67
CA GLY A 100 1.47 -6.78 0.53
C GLY A 100 1.35 -5.47 -0.26
N SER A 101 1.33 -4.30 0.40
CA SER A 101 1.34 -3.00 -0.28
C SER A 101 2.63 -2.80 -1.08
N LEU A 102 3.80 -3.18 -0.53
CA LEU A 102 5.06 -3.12 -1.25
C LEU A 102 5.03 -4.01 -2.52
N VAL A 103 4.59 -5.26 -2.38
CA VAL A 103 4.49 -6.19 -3.52
C VAL A 103 3.53 -5.65 -4.59
N PHE A 104 2.38 -5.13 -4.18
CA PHE A 104 1.41 -4.53 -5.06
C PHE A 104 2.00 -3.33 -5.84
N LEU A 105 2.69 -2.43 -5.15
CA LEU A 105 3.32 -1.25 -5.75
C LEU A 105 4.41 -1.64 -6.76
N LEU A 106 5.28 -2.58 -6.42
CA LEU A 106 6.31 -3.08 -7.33
C LEU A 106 5.70 -3.75 -8.58
N ALA A 107 4.60 -4.49 -8.42
CA ALA A 107 3.90 -5.12 -9.54
C ALA A 107 3.24 -4.06 -10.45
N MET A 108 2.65 -3.02 -9.87
CA MET A 108 2.09 -1.87 -10.60
C MET A 108 3.17 -1.16 -11.43
N GLN A 109 4.30 -0.83 -10.82
CA GLN A 109 5.45 -0.22 -11.51
C GLN A 109 5.98 -1.12 -12.64
N ALA A 110 6.13 -2.42 -12.40
CA ALA A 110 6.54 -3.38 -13.43
C ALA A 110 5.59 -3.36 -14.65
N THR A 111 4.29 -3.19 -14.41
CA THR A 111 3.30 -3.06 -15.50
C THR A 111 3.51 -1.78 -16.31
N PHE A 112 3.83 -0.66 -15.66
CA PHE A 112 4.18 0.57 -16.38
C PHE A 112 5.47 0.42 -17.20
N ILE A 113 6.51 -0.22 -16.66
CA ILE A 113 7.75 -0.52 -17.40
C ILE A 113 7.46 -1.32 -18.67
N LEU A 114 6.62 -2.35 -18.57
CA LEU A 114 6.26 -3.18 -19.73
C LEU A 114 5.51 -2.38 -20.81
N ARG A 115 4.66 -1.43 -20.42
CA ARG A 115 3.98 -0.52 -21.35
C ARG A 115 4.96 0.39 -22.08
N VAL A 116 5.89 1.01 -21.34
CA VAL A 116 6.96 1.83 -21.93
C VAL A 116 7.83 1.01 -22.87
N TYR A 117 8.18 -0.22 -22.48
CA TYR A 117 8.96 -1.14 -23.29
C TYR A 117 8.30 -1.46 -24.64
N ALA A 118 6.98 -1.62 -24.64
CA ALA A 118 6.21 -1.82 -25.87
C ALA A 118 6.21 -0.56 -26.77
N MET A 119 6.12 0.64 -26.18
CA MET A 119 6.20 1.91 -26.93
C MET A 119 7.57 2.11 -27.59
N TYR A 120 8.66 1.81 -26.87
CA TYR A 120 10.03 1.93 -27.37
C TYR A 120 10.51 0.75 -28.22
N ARG A 121 9.58 0.14 -28.98
CA ARG A 121 9.86 -0.93 -29.96
C ARG A 121 10.73 -2.06 -29.37
N GLN A 122 10.44 -2.47 -28.14
CA GLN A 122 11.12 -3.59 -27.47
C GLN A 122 12.64 -3.40 -27.26
N SER A 123 13.10 -2.15 -27.11
CA SER A 123 14.50 -1.84 -26.82
C SER A 123 14.94 -2.42 -25.47
N LYS A 124 15.83 -3.43 -25.50
CA LYS A 124 16.35 -4.10 -24.30
C LYS A 124 17.12 -3.18 -23.35
N LYS A 125 17.66 -2.07 -23.86
CA LYS A 125 18.43 -1.10 -23.05
C LYS A 125 17.53 -0.39 -22.03
N ILE A 126 16.33 0.01 -22.45
CA ILE A 126 15.40 0.77 -21.61
C ILE A 126 14.81 -0.12 -20.52
N ILE A 127 14.40 -1.34 -20.85
CA ILE A 127 13.88 -2.28 -19.84
C ILE A 127 14.95 -2.67 -18.83
N PHE A 128 16.21 -2.86 -19.25
CA PHE A 128 17.30 -3.14 -18.31
C PHE A 128 17.53 -1.98 -17.33
N PHE A 129 17.57 -0.75 -17.85
CA PHE A 129 17.69 0.46 -17.02
C PHE A 129 16.52 0.60 -16.04
N LEU A 130 15.28 0.53 -16.52
CA LEU A 130 14.09 0.69 -15.66
C LEU A 130 13.92 -0.45 -14.65
N SER A 131 14.25 -1.68 -15.04
CA SER A 131 14.22 -2.82 -14.12
C SER A 131 15.27 -2.69 -13.02
N PHE A 132 16.45 -2.16 -13.33
CA PHE A 132 17.46 -1.86 -12.32
C PHE A 132 16.95 -0.84 -11.30
N LEU A 133 16.31 0.25 -11.75
CA LEU A 133 15.71 1.24 -10.84
C LEU A 133 14.62 0.61 -9.95
N LEU A 134 13.74 -0.22 -10.54
CA LEU A 134 12.69 -0.93 -9.81
C LEU A 134 13.27 -1.84 -8.71
N LEU A 135 14.37 -2.54 -9.00
CA LEU A 135 15.03 -3.42 -8.02
C LEU A 135 15.64 -2.62 -6.87
N VAL A 136 16.30 -1.50 -7.18
CA VAL A 136 16.87 -0.61 -6.16
C VAL A 136 15.78 -0.08 -5.23
N GLU A 137 14.66 0.36 -5.79
CA GLU A 137 13.50 0.83 -5.03
C GLU A 137 12.93 -0.27 -4.14
N GLY A 138 12.71 -1.47 -4.68
CA GLY A 138 12.20 -2.62 -3.93
C GLY A 138 13.12 -3.03 -2.78
N ILE A 139 14.45 -2.99 -2.99
CA ILE A 139 15.44 -3.26 -1.93
C ILE A 139 15.35 -2.20 -0.84
N ILE A 140 15.35 -0.92 -1.19
CA ILE A 140 15.27 0.19 -0.23
C ILE A 140 13.97 0.08 0.58
N GLY A 141 12.83 -0.13 -0.08
CA GLY A 141 11.53 -0.29 0.58
C GLY A 141 11.50 -1.49 1.53
N SER A 142 12.08 -2.62 1.13
CA SER A 142 12.17 -3.82 1.98
C SER A 142 13.05 -3.60 3.21
N ILE A 143 14.16 -2.88 3.07
CA ILE A 143 15.06 -2.55 4.19
C ILE A 143 14.32 -1.66 5.19
N ILE A 144 13.69 -0.58 4.73
CA ILE A 144 12.96 0.36 5.61
C ILE A 144 11.90 -0.37 6.42
N ILE A 145 11.06 -1.18 5.76
CA ILE A 145 10.01 -1.96 6.43
C ILE A 145 10.61 -2.99 7.42
N GLY A 146 11.68 -3.67 7.00
CA GLY A 146 12.35 -4.69 7.81
C GLY A 146 13.01 -4.11 9.06
N THR A 147 13.71 -2.98 8.94
CA THR A 147 14.36 -2.30 10.06
C THR A 147 13.34 -1.67 11.00
N GLY A 148 12.29 -1.03 10.48
CA GLY A 148 11.24 -0.45 11.32
C GLY A 148 10.59 -1.49 12.24
N SER A 149 10.34 -2.70 11.70
CA SER A 149 9.81 -3.84 12.46
C SER A 149 10.78 -4.35 13.54
N HIS A 150 12.09 -4.23 13.33
CA HIS A 150 13.13 -4.72 14.25
C HIS A 150 13.46 -3.69 15.35
N TYR A 151 13.50 -2.40 15.03
CA TYR A 151 13.86 -1.34 15.98
C TYR A 151 12.71 -0.92 16.90
N HIS A 152 11.47 -0.83 16.38
CA HIS A 152 10.31 -0.38 17.16
C HIS A 152 9.55 -1.52 17.86
N GLY A 153 9.93 -2.77 17.60
CA GLY A 153 9.22 -3.96 18.09
C GLY A 153 7.85 -4.12 17.42
N PRO A 154 7.04 -5.09 17.87
CA PRO A 154 5.68 -5.28 17.33
C PRO A 154 4.87 -3.99 17.56
N VAL A 155 4.25 -3.50 16.48
CA VAL A 155 3.46 -2.26 16.48
C VAL A 155 2.49 -2.25 17.65
N LYS A 156 2.66 -1.31 18.57
CA LYS A 156 1.82 -1.23 19.77
C LYS A 156 0.51 -0.55 19.41
N ILE A 157 -0.59 -1.29 19.59
CA ILE A 157 -1.93 -0.78 19.44
C ILE A 157 -2.30 -0.05 20.73
N VAL A 158 -2.56 1.25 20.63
CA VAL A 158 -3.00 2.07 21.75
C VAL A 158 -4.47 2.43 21.52
N SER A 159 -5.34 2.01 22.44
CA SER A 159 -6.79 2.28 22.42
C SER A 159 -7.16 3.70 22.90
N GLU A 160 -6.18 4.41 23.46
CA GLU A 160 -6.31 5.79 23.92
C GLU A 160 -5.03 6.54 23.56
N PRO A 161 -4.87 6.96 22.28
CA PRO A 161 -3.72 7.76 21.87
C PRO A 161 -3.69 9.11 22.59
N ILE A 162 -4.86 9.62 22.99
CA ILE A 162 -5.07 10.89 23.69
C ILE A 162 -6.12 10.66 24.80
N PRO A 163 -5.96 11.25 26.01
CA PRO A 163 -6.94 11.12 27.08
C PRO A 163 -8.36 11.52 26.65
N GLY A 164 -9.33 10.63 26.80
CA GLY A 164 -10.74 10.88 26.49
C GLY A 164 -11.15 10.65 25.03
N VAL A 165 -10.23 10.24 24.15
CA VAL A 165 -10.54 9.86 22.77
C VAL A 165 -10.26 8.37 22.58
N HIS A 166 -11.32 7.57 22.67
CA HIS A 166 -11.27 6.13 22.45
C HIS A 166 -11.20 5.83 20.96
N MET A 167 -9.98 5.78 20.44
CA MET A 167 -9.69 5.30 19.11
C MET A 167 -8.42 4.48 19.13
N CYS A 168 -8.30 3.63 18.15
CA CYS A 168 -7.33 2.58 18.20
C CYS A 168 -6.21 2.97 17.23
N SER A 169 -5.07 3.46 17.71
CA SER A 169 -4.00 4.01 16.86
C SER A 169 -2.71 3.21 16.97
N LEU A 170 -1.92 3.20 15.87
CA LEU A 170 -0.60 2.58 15.82
C LEU A 170 0.42 3.58 16.36
N LYS A 171 1.17 3.19 17.41
CA LYS A 171 2.23 4.03 17.97
C LYS A 171 3.60 3.45 17.60
N GLY A 172 4.49 4.28 17.05
CA GLY A 172 5.87 3.90 16.72
C GLY A 172 6.25 3.96 15.24
N ILE A 173 5.41 4.52 14.37
CA ILE A 173 5.74 4.76 12.96
C ILE A 173 6.31 6.17 12.85
N GLU A 174 7.59 6.29 12.48
CA GLU A 174 8.22 7.59 12.23
C GLU A 174 7.78 8.16 10.88
N SER A 175 7.69 9.49 10.76
CA SER A 175 7.30 10.18 9.53
C SER A 175 8.21 9.84 8.35
N THR A 176 9.50 9.61 8.61
CA THR A 176 10.50 9.23 7.61
C THR A 176 10.20 7.88 6.97
N GLU A 177 9.72 6.90 7.74
CA GLU A 177 9.32 5.58 7.23
C GLU A 177 8.06 5.65 6.37
N THR A 178 7.20 6.64 6.62
CA THR A 178 5.98 6.85 5.84
C THR A 178 6.25 7.64 4.56
N VAL A 179 7.03 8.73 4.62
CA VAL A 179 7.20 9.67 3.49
C VAL A 179 8.28 9.22 2.49
N GLY A 180 9.31 8.51 2.97
CA GLY A 180 10.43 8.05 2.14
C GLY A 180 10.00 7.22 0.93
N PRO A 181 9.23 6.12 1.11
CA PRO A 181 8.78 5.26 0.01
C PRO A 181 7.95 6.00 -1.05
N TYR A 182 7.05 6.91 -0.66
CA TYR A 182 6.25 7.67 -1.63
C TYR A 182 7.10 8.62 -2.48
N THR A 183 8.15 9.20 -1.89
CA THR A 183 9.03 10.12 -2.61
C THR A 183 9.80 9.40 -3.72
N THR A 184 10.31 8.18 -3.44
CA THR A 184 10.99 7.36 -4.45
C THR A 184 10.04 6.92 -5.56
N ILE A 185 8.82 6.50 -5.20
CA ILE A 185 7.78 6.11 -6.16
C ILE A 185 7.46 7.28 -7.11
N ILE A 186 7.22 8.48 -6.57
CA ILE A 186 6.91 9.66 -7.39
C ILE A 186 8.07 9.99 -8.32
N GLY A 187 9.31 9.89 -7.85
CA GLY A 187 10.50 10.07 -8.68
C GLY A 187 10.55 9.08 -9.86
N PHE A 188 10.25 7.81 -9.59
CA PHE A 188 10.20 6.76 -10.62
C PHE A 188 9.09 7.01 -11.65
N GLU A 189 7.89 7.37 -11.19
CA GLU A 189 6.75 7.72 -12.05
C GLU A 189 7.09 8.92 -12.95
N CYS A 190 7.74 9.97 -12.41
CA CYS A 190 8.20 11.11 -13.21
C CYS A 190 9.16 10.70 -14.34
N ILE A 191 10.07 9.76 -14.08
CA ILE A 191 10.98 9.23 -15.10
C ILE A 191 10.20 8.49 -16.18
N ILE A 192 9.24 7.64 -15.78
CA ILE A 192 8.36 6.93 -16.73
C ILE A 192 7.57 7.93 -17.57
N PHE A 193 6.95 8.94 -16.96
CA PHE A 193 6.19 9.95 -17.68
C PHE A 193 7.06 10.71 -18.67
N ALA A 194 8.27 11.12 -18.27
CA ALA A 194 9.21 11.79 -19.16
C ALA A 194 9.61 10.91 -20.35
N LEU A 195 9.88 9.61 -20.12
CA LEU A 195 10.16 8.65 -21.18
C LEU A 195 8.95 8.45 -22.10
N THR A 196 7.73 8.30 -21.55
CA THR A 196 6.53 8.17 -22.39
C THR A 196 6.25 9.40 -23.24
N ALA A 197 6.57 10.60 -22.74
CA ALA A 197 6.40 11.85 -23.47
C ALA A 197 7.44 12.03 -24.60
N TRP A 198 8.57 11.33 -24.52
CA TRP A 198 9.66 11.38 -25.50
C TRP A 198 9.68 10.17 -26.46
N ALA A 199 8.69 9.27 -26.37
CA ALA A 199 8.56 8.07 -27.19
C ALA A 199 7.83 8.34 -28.51
#